data_AF-A0A3N6FYL7-F1
#
_entry.id   AF-A0A3N6FYL7-F1
#
_cell.length_a   1.000
_cell.length_b   1.000
_cell.length_c   1.000
_cell.angle_alpha   90.00
_cell.angle_beta   90.00
_cell.angle_gamma   90.00
#
_symmetry.space_group_name_H-M   'P 1'
#
loop_
_entity.id
_entity.type
_entity.pdbx_description
1 polymer ?
#
loop_
_entity_poly.entity_id
_entity_poly.type
_entity_poly.pdbx_seq_one_letter_code
_entity_poly.pdbx_strand_id
1 'polypeptide(L)'
;MDPQPGWHGQSADKMRHYRRPALDVSHLPLKDQLPLLEREASALADDALKAPTGAAPPGLNHLESGCAGSFLHDNTITAHSSTTKMHGQKLPKRHAVLDDILKNVEKTLEAEGKNKGIGHGKCAEISLISDRLHQIDPTGKSIRTIDDAKAALEGGVMHSRQIGDLRDRVTGELDRVHNEFLPPCRTCEHVLPQLGIRVHS
;
A
#
# COMPACT_ATOMS: atom_id res chain seq x y z
N MET A 1 -0.59 -15.06 -11.80
CA MET A 1 0.71 -15.75 -11.74
C MET A 1 0.53 -17.05 -10.98
N ASP A 2 1.18 -18.14 -11.40
CA ASP A 2 1.13 -19.42 -10.68
C ASP A 2 2.52 -20.09 -10.76
N PRO A 3 3.23 -20.29 -9.64
CA PRO A 3 2.82 -19.95 -8.26
C PRO A 3 2.76 -18.44 -7.98
N GLN A 4 2.04 -18.08 -6.91
CA GLN A 4 2.02 -16.72 -6.39
C GLN A 4 3.38 -16.36 -5.76
N PRO A 5 3.87 -15.12 -5.96
CA PRO A 5 5.16 -14.70 -5.43
C PRO A 5 5.17 -14.70 -3.89
N GLY A 6 6.16 -15.39 -3.30
CA GLY A 6 6.30 -15.50 -1.83
C GLY A 6 6.60 -14.19 -1.10
N TRP A 7 7.05 -13.17 -1.82
CA TRP A 7 7.33 -11.83 -1.26
C TRP A 7 6.09 -10.96 -1.11
N HIS A 8 5.01 -11.22 -1.88
CA HIS A 8 3.80 -10.41 -1.80
C HIS A 8 3.00 -10.76 -0.53
N GLY A 9 2.65 -9.73 0.25
CA GLY A 9 1.96 -9.85 1.54
C GLY A 9 2.91 -10.09 2.71
N GLN A 10 4.20 -10.27 2.45
CA GLN A 10 5.17 -10.63 3.47
C GLN A 10 5.36 -9.53 4.52
N SER A 11 5.30 -8.26 4.10
CA SER A 11 5.50 -7.13 5.02
C SER A 11 4.38 -7.04 6.07
N ALA A 12 3.14 -7.35 5.70
CA ALA A 12 2.02 -7.33 6.65
C ALA A 12 2.02 -8.53 7.60
N ASP A 13 2.53 -9.68 7.18
CA ASP A 13 2.67 -10.92 7.99
C ASP A 13 1.37 -11.27 8.74
N LYS A 14 1.35 -11.07 10.07
CA LYS A 14 0.22 -11.44 10.94
C LYS A 14 -0.70 -10.26 11.27
N MET A 15 -0.51 -9.10 10.66
CA MET A 15 -1.39 -7.96 10.83
C MET A 15 -2.77 -8.22 10.22
N ARG A 16 -3.77 -7.45 10.63
CA ARG A 16 -5.08 -7.48 9.98
C ARG A 16 -4.96 -6.74 8.65
N HIS A 17 -5.18 -7.46 7.55
CA HIS A 17 -5.10 -6.93 6.19
C HIS A 17 -5.86 -7.83 5.20
N TYR A 18 -6.06 -7.29 4.00
CA TYR A 18 -6.53 -8.02 2.84
C TYR A 18 -5.53 -7.86 1.68
N ARG A 19 -5.33 -8.89 0.89
CA ARG A 19 -4.54 -8.84 -0.35
C ARG A 19 -5.19 -9.71 -1.42
N ARG A 20 -4.98 -9.33 -2.68
CA ARG A 20 -5.37 -10.13 -3.84
C ARG A 20 -4.13 -10.77 -4.48
N PRO A 21 -4.31 -11.83 -5.30
CA PRO A 21 -3.21 -12.42 -6.05
C PRO A 21 -2.47 -11.40 -6.93
N ALA A 22 -1.15 -11.53 -7.06
CA ALA A 22 -0.37 -10.77 -8.02
C ALA A 22 -0.68 -11.17 -9.46
N LEU A 23 -0.71 -10.17 -10.34
CA LEU A 23 -0.97 -10.32 -11.76
C LEU A 23 0.27 -9.96 -12.58
N ASP A 24 0.61 -10.82 -13.55
CA ASP A 24 1.58 -10.51 -14.60
C ASP A 24 0.82 -9.87 -15.76
N VAL A 25 1.24 -8.67 -16.13
CA VAL A 25 0.64 -7.84 -17.17
C VAL A 25 1.64 -7.47 -18.26
N SER A 26 2.76 -8.19 -18.37
CA SER A 26 3.83 -7.98 -19.37
C SER A 26 3.35 -8.10 -20.81
N HIS A 27 2.24 -8.79 -21.04
CA HIS A 27 1.60 -8.95 -22.35
C HIS A 27 0.72 -7.76 -22.75
N LEU A 28 0.45 -6.82 -21.84
CA LEU A 28 -0.39 -5.65 -22.08
C LEU A 28 0.47 -4.40 -22.28
N PRO A 29 0.11 -3.50 -23.21
CA PRO A 29 0.72 -2.17 -23.25
C PRO A 29 0.30 -1.35 -22.03
N LEU A 30 1.12 -0.37 -21.64
CA LEU A 30 0.88 0.46 -20.43
C LEU A 30 -0.53 1.05 -20.36
N LYS A 31 -1.08 1.51 -21.49
CA LYS A 31 -2.45 2.06 -21.57
C LYS A 31 -3.54 1.09 -21.08
N ASP A 32 -3.31 -0.21 -21.21
CA ASP A 32 -4.26 -1.28 -20.82
C ASP A 32 -3.91 -1.84 -19.43
N GLN A 33 -2.67 -1.65 -18.98
CA GLN A 33 -2.24 -1.95 -17.60
C GLN A 33 -2.87 -0.99 -16.58
N LEU A 34 -3.00 0.30 -16.92
CA LEU A 34 -3.53 1.31 -15.99
C LEU A 34 -5.00 1.08 -15.57
N PRO A 35 -5.95 0.79 -16.49
CA PRO A 35 -7.31 0.41 -16.07
C PRO A 35 -7.36 -0.90 -15.26
N LEU A 36 -6.42 -1.82 -15.47
CA LEU A 36 -6.32 -3.02 -14.67
C LEU A 36 -5.79 -2.72 -13.26
N LEU A 37 -4.85 -1.79 -13.12
CA LEU A 37 -4.38 -1.27 -11.83
C LEU A 37 -5.55 -0.73 -11.01
N GLU A 38 -6.39 0.13 -11.61
CA GLU A 38 -7.57 0.68 -10.93
C GLU A 38 -8.54 -0.41 -10.49
N ARG A 39 -8.83 -1.35 -11.40
CA ARG A 39 -9.74 -2.47 -11.16
C ARG A 39 -9.28 -3.33 -10.00
N GLU A 40 -7.98 -3.59 -9.87
CA GLU A 40 -7.44 -4.39 -8.77
C GLU A 40 -7.57 -3.69 -7.41
N ALA A 41 -7.36 -2.37 -7.33
CA ALA A 41 -7.62 -1.63 -6.10
C ALA A 41 -9.12 -1.59 -5.76
N SER A 42 -9.97 -1.43 -6.78
CA SER A 42 -11.42 -1.42 -6.62
C SER A 42 -11.94 -2.77 -6.13
N ALA A 43 -11.52 -3.86 -6.76
CA ALA A 43 -11.88 -5.22 -6.37
C ALA A 43 -11.34 -5.57 -4.98
N LEU A 44 -10.11 -5.14 -4.65
CA LEU A 44 -9.56 -5.30 -3.31
C LEU A 44 -10.42 -4.59 -2.25
N ALA A 45 -10.90 -3.38 -2.54
CA ALA A 45 -11.74 -2.64 -1.62
C ALA A 45 -13.05 -3.39 -1.33
N ASP A 46 -13.70 -3.85 -2.39
CA ASP A 46 -14.92 -4.64 -2.34
C ASP A 46 -14.72 -5.94 -1.56
N ASP A 47 -13.68 -6.70 -1.89
CA ASP A 47 -13.38 -7.99 -1.28
C ASP A 47 -13.07 -7.85 0.20
N ALA A 48 -12.29 -6.84 0.58
CA ALA A 48 -11.94 -6.58 1.98
C ALA A 48 -13.17 -6.22 2.83
N LEU A 49 -14.10 -5.44 2.26
CA LEU A 49 -15.34 -5.07 2.93
C LEU A 49 -16.33 -6.24 3.01
N LYS A 50 -16.40 -7.09 1.98
CA LYS A 50 -17.31 -8.25 1.92
C LYS A 50 -16.76 -9.49 2.64
N ALA A 51 -15.48 -9.51 2.98
CA ALA A 51 -14.86 -10.65 3.64
C ALA A 51 -15.57 -10.97 4.97
N PRO A 52 -15.64 -12.25 5.38
CA PRO A 52 -16.28 -12.64 6.62
C PRO A 52 -15.63 -11.97 7.84
N THR A 53 -16.47 -11.52 8.78
CA THR A 53 -16.00 -11.00 10.06
C THR A 53 -15.42 -12.11 10.93
N GLY A 54 -14.49 -11.76 11.83
CA GLY A 54 -13.87 -12.72 12.75
C GLY A 54 -12.49 -13.21 12.31
N ALA A 55 -12.19 -14.47 12.63
CA ALA A 55 -10.91 -15.10 12.33
C ALA A 55 -10.84 -15.47 10.84
N ALA A 56 -9.76 -15.06 10.17
CA ALA A 56 -9.52 -15.36 8.77
C ALA A 56 -8.03 -15.71 8.57
N PRO A 57 -7.68 -16.45 7.50
CA PRO A 57 -6.29 -16.64 7.12
C PRO A 57 -5.56 -15.28 6.93
N PRO A 58 -4.23 -15.23 7.12
CA PRO A 58 -3.45 -14.02 6.87
C PRO A 58 -3.70 -13.45 5.47
N GLY A 59 -4.03 -12.16 5.41
CA GLY A 59 -4.30 -11.45 4.17
C GLY A 59 -5.69 -11.64 3.59
N LEU A 60 -6.62 -12.22 4.36
CA LEU A 60 -8.04 -12.37 3.97
C LEU A 60 -8.98 -11.81 5.06
N ASN A 61 -8.53 -10.82 5.83
CA ASN A 61 -9.34 -10.28 6.93
C ASN A 61 -10.38 -9.27 6.45
N HIS A 62 -11.57 -9.31 7.04
CA HIS A 62 -12.54 -8.23 6.94
C HIS A 62 -11.99 -6.88 7.42
N LEU A 63 -12.25 -5.84 6.62
CA LEU A 63 -11.92 -4.44 6.89
C LEU A 63 -13.15 -3.55 6.67
N GLU A 64 -13.64 -2.93 7.73
CA GLU A 64 -14.76 -1.97 7.67
C GLU A 64 -14.36 -0.62 7.08
N SER A 65 -13.07 -0.26 7.21
CA SER A 65 -12.53 0.97 6.66
C SER A 65 -11.03 0.87 6.39
N GLY A 66 -10.52 1.68 5.46
CA GLY A 66 -9.09 1.78 5.18
C GLY A 66 -8.78 2.15 3.74
N CYS A 67 -7.53 1.87 3.35
CA CYS A 67 -7.04 2.08 1.98
C CYS A 67 -6.91 0.72 1.29
N ALA A 68 -7.39 0.60 0.06
CA ALA A 68 -7.14 -0.51 -0.84
C ALA A 68 -6.22 -0.02 -1.95
N GLY A 69 -4.97 -0.48 -1.97
CA GLY A 69 -3.97 -0.02 -2.94
C GLY A 69 -3.63 -1.11 -3.95
N SER A 70 -3.26 -0.67 -5.15
CA SER A 70 -2.62 -1.49 -6.17
C SER A 70 -1.35 -0.81 -6.69
N PHE A 71 -0.33 -1.60 -7.00
CA PHE A 71 0.97 -1.12 -7.44
C PHE A 71 1.43 -1.87 -8.69
N LEU A 72 1.61 -1.15 -9.79
CA LEU A 72 2.22 -1.62 -11.02
C LEU A 72 3.71 -1.31 -10.99
N HIS A 73 4.54 -2.34 -11.00
CA HIS A 73 5.99 -2.22 -11.13
C HIS A 73 6.57 -3.47 -11.79
N ASP A 74 7.47 -3.26 -12.75
CA ASP A 74 8.10 -4.33 -13.54
C ASP A 74 7.06 -5.32 -14.10
N ASN A 75 6.09 -4.78 -14.84
CA ASN A 75 4.98 -5.52 -15.47
C ASN A 75 4.17 -6.42 -14.53
N THR A 76 4.21 -6.15 -13.22
CA THR A 76 3.46 -6.91 -12.22
C THR A 76 2.58 -5.96 -11.42
N ILE A 77 1.29 -6.30 -11.30
CA ILE A 77 0.36 -5.61 -10.41
C ILE A 77 0.24 -6.41 -9.11
N THR A 78 0.50 -5.77 -7.99
CA THR A 78 0.18 -6.29 -6.66
C THR A 78 -0.91 -5.44 -6.02
N ALA A 79 -1.75 -6.05 -5.17
CA ALA A 79 -2.84 -5.36 -4.49
C ALA A 79 -2.90 -5.73 -3.01
N HIS A 80 -2.92 -4.71 -2.16
CA HIS A 80 -2.84 -4.87 -0.71
C HIS A 80 -3.60 -3.75 -0.01
N SER A 81 -4.25 -4.05 1.11
CA SER A 81 -4.93 -3.04 1.93
C SER A 81 -3.97 -2.33 2.89
N SER A 82 -4.42 -1.24 3.51
CA SER A 82 -3.82 -0.76 4.75
C SER A 82 -3.86 -1.84 5.83
N THR A 83 -2.94 -1.76 6.78
CA THR A 83 -2.78 -2.74 7.85
C THR A 83 -3.21 -2.18 9.20
N THR A 84 -3.77 -3.03 10.05
CA THR A 84 -4.06 -2.69 11.45
C THR A 84 -3.50 -3.74 12.41
N LYS A 85 -3.30 -3.34 13.67
CA LYS A 85 -2.67 -4.17 14.69
C LYS A 85 -3.44 -5.49 14.87
N MET A 86 -2.73 -6.61 14.80
CA MET A 86 -3.26 -7.95 15.09
C MET A 86 -2.12 -8.84 15.56
N HIS A 87 -2.43 -9.87 16.36
CA HIS A 87 -1.45 -10.86 16.85
C HIS A 87 -0.17 -10.25 17.46
N GLY A 88 -0.29 -9.14 18.18
CA GLY A 88 0.83 -8.44 18.82
C GLY A 88 1.67 -7.56 17.89
N GLN A 89 1.52 -7.69 16.56
CA GLN A 89 2.23 -6.88 15.58
C GLN A 89 1.55 -5.52 15.40
N LYS A 90 2.30 -4.43 15.64
CA LYS A 90 1.80 -3.04 15.57
C LYS A 90 2.08 -2.34 14.24
N LEU A 91 3.16 -2.75 13.56
CA LEU A 91 3.65 -2.16 12.31
C LEU A 91 4.03 -3.27 11.33
N PRO A 92 3.95 -3.02 10.01
CA PRO A 92 4.47 -3.94 9.01
C PRO A 92 5.97 -4.15 9.20
N LYS A 93 6.46 -5.32 8.80
CA LYS A 93 7.89 -5.62 8.65
C LYS A 93 8.38 -4.91 7.39
N ARG A 94 8.70 -3.64 7.51
CA ARG A 94 9.10 -2.79 6.38
C ARG A 94 10.54 -3.07 5.98
N HIS A 95 10.85 -2.90 4.71
CA HIS A 95 12.22 -2.85 4.24
C HIS A 95 12.97 -1.69 4.94
N ALA A 96 14.23 -1.91 5.32
CA ALA A 96 14.98 -0.97 6.18
C ALA A 96 15.04 0.46 5.63
N VAL A 97 15.29 0.62 4.33
CA VAL A 97 15.28 1.94 3.67
C VAL A 97 13.95 2.68 3.82
N LEU A 98 12.82 1.96 3.84
CA LEU A 98 11.50 2.55 3.97
C LEU A 98 11.23 3.02 5.39
N ASP A 99 11.77 2.33 6.41
CA ASP A 99 11.75 2.83 7.79
C ASP A 99 12.47 4.19 7.90
N ASP A 100 13.61 4.34 7.24
CA ASP A 100 14.40 5.57 7.29
C ASP A 100 13.74 6.71 6.50
N ILE A 101 13.16 6.43 5.34
CA ILE A 101 12.32 7.39 4.60
C ILE A 101 11.17 7.88 5.47
N LEU A 102 10.45 6.98 6.14
CA LEU A 102 9.29 7.35 6.97
C LEU A 102 9.69 8.22 8.17
N LYS A 103 10.81 7.91 8.83
CA LYS A 103 11.35 8.77 9.91
C LYS A 103 11.74 10.15 9.39
N ASN A 104 12.33 10.23 8.20
CA ASN A 104 12.70 11.51 7.60
C ASN A 104 11.47 12.34 7.25
N VAL A 105 10.44 11.73 6.65
CA VAL A 105 9.16 12.39 6.37
C VAL A 105 8.47 12.85 7.65
N GLU A 106 8.52 12.07 8.73
CA GLU A 106 7.99 12.48 10.03
C GLU A 106 8.68 13.76 10.52
N LYS A 107 10.02 13.79 10.53
CA LYS A 107 10.79 14.99 10.90
C LYS A 107 10.47 16.20 10.03
N THR A 108 10.34 16.00 8.71
CA THR A 108 9.98 17.08 7.78
C THR A 108 8.61 17.66 8.11
N LEU A 109 7.61 16.80 8.29
CA LEU A 109 6.26 17.25 8.63
C LEU A 109 6.21 17.97 9.98
N GLU A 110 6.94 17.48 10.99
CA GLU A 110 7.07 18.14 12.28
C GLU A 110 7.72 19.53 12.16
N ALA A 111 8.79 19.67 11.38
CA ALA A 111 9.44 20.95 11.12
C ALA A 111 8.53 21.95 10.39
N GLU A 112 7.61 21.45 9.55
CA GLU A 112 6.58 22.25 8.87
C GLU A 112 5.36 22.55 9.76
N GLY A 113 5.32 22.06 11.01
CA GLY A 113 4.16 22.20 11.90
C GLY A 113 2.93 21.41 11.45
N LYS A 114 3.12 20.39 10.61
CA LYS A 114 2.05 19.55 10.05
C LYS A 114 1.98 18.19 10.73
N ASN A 115 0.77 17.69 10.91
CA ASN A 115 0.57 16.32 11.38
C ASN A 115 0.77 15.30 10.26
N LYS A 116 1.37 14.14 10.60
CA LYS A 116 1.41 12.95 9.74
C LYS A 116 0.02 12.38 9.45
N GLY A 117 -0.09 11.61 8.37
CA GLY A 117 -1.32 10.89 8.06
C GLY A 117 -1.69 9.89 9.16
N ILE A 118 -2.99 9.66 9.39
CA ILE A 118 -3.50 8.73 10.43
C ILE A 118 -2.90 7.32 10.25
N GLY A 119 -2.74 6.91 9.00
CA GLY A 119 -2.16 5.63 8.61
C GLY A 119 -0.63 5.61 8.52
N HIS A 120 0.10 6.62 9.02
CA HIS A 120 1.56 6.73 8.86
C HIS A 120 2.27 5.39 9.05
N GLY A 121 2.91 4.91 7.98
CA GLY A 121 3.65 3.65 7.98
C GLY A 121 2.83 2.35 7.90
N LYS A 122 1.50 2.44 7.75
CA LYS A 122 0.54 1.33 7.70
C LYS A 122 -0.41 1.41 6.50
N CYS A 123 -0.30 2.44 5.67
CA CYS A 123 -1.07 2.58 4.43
C CYS A 123 -0.76 1.43 3.45
N ALA A 124 -1.67 1.19 2.50
CA ALA A 124 -1.51 0.15 1.49
C ALA A 124 -0.19 0.31 0.70
N GLU A 125 0.11 1.55 0.33
CA GLU A 125 1.30 1.96 -0.40
C GLU A 125 2.58 1.50 0.30
N ILE A 126 2.64 1.64 1.63
CA ILE A 126 3.81 1.26 2.41
C ILE A 126 4.06 -0.24 2.38
N SER A 127 3.00 -1.05 2.50
CA SER A 127 3.12 -2.51 2.38
C SER A 127 3.53 -2.92 0.95
N LEU A 128 2.92 -2.34 -0.07
CA LEU A 128 3.21 -2.66 -1.48
C LEU A 128 4.66 -2.32 -1.88
N ILE A 129 5.13 -1.14 -1.47
CA ILE A 129 6.51 -0.70 -1.69
C ILE A 129 7.48 -1.60 -0.95
N SER A 130 7.19 -1.90 0.33
CA SER A 130 8.04 -2.76 1.15
C SER A 130 8.14 -4.19 0.59
N ASP A 131 7.02 -4.78 0.17
CA ASP A 131 6.98 -6.09 -0.46
C ASP A 131 7.85 -6.11 -1.72
N ARG A 132 7.76 -5.07 -2.55
CA ARG A 132 8.59 -4.94 -3.76
C ARG A 132 10.07 -4.78 -3.42
N LEU A 133 10.41 -3.97 -2.43
CA LEU A 133 11.79 -3.81 -2.00
C LEU A 133 12.37 -5.11 -1.44
N HIS A 134 11.61 -5.89 -0.67
CA HIS A 134 12.05 -7.22 -0.23
C HIS A 134 12.17 -8.25 -1.37
N GLN A 135 11.42 -8.11 -2.46
CA GLN A 135 11.66 -8.93 -3.64
C GLN A 135 13.04 -8.63 -4.23
N ILE A 136 13.38 -7.35 -4.39
CA ILE A 136 14.61 -6.90 -5.04
C ILE A 136 15.82 -7.09 -4.12
N ASP A 137 15.65 -6.78 -2.83
CA ASP A 137 16.64 -6.94 -1.77
C ASP A 137 16.03 -7.68 -0.56
N PRO A 138 15.99 -9.03 -0.61
CA PRO A 138 15.46 -9.85 0.47
C PRO A 138 16.19 -9.68 1.80
N THR A 139 17.43 -9.16 1.78
CA THR A 139 18.26 -9.02 2.97
C THR A 139 18.21 -7.62 3.60
N GLY A 140 17.70 -6.63 2.85
CA GLY A 140 17.73 -5.22 3.23
C GLY A 140 19.12 -4.60 3.31
N LYS A 141 20.11 -5.18 2.61
CA LYS A 141 21.54 -4.78 2.72
C LYS A 141 22.08 -4.05 1.49
N SER A 142 21.44 -4.21 0.34
CA SER A 142 21.88 -3.60 -0.93
C SER A 142 21.18 -2.27 -1.21
N ILE A 143 19.89 -2.14 -0.89
CA ILE A 143 19.14 -0.90 -1.03
C ILE A 143 19.20 -0.17 0.32
N ARG A 144 20.14 0.76 0.47
CA ARG A 144 20.44 1.40 1.77
C ARG A 144 20.08 2.87 1.82
N THR A 145 19.95 3.50 0.66
CA THR A 145 19.68 4.94 0.53
C THR A 145 18.39 5.19 -0.24
N ILE A 146 17.86 6.41 -0.12
CA ILE A 146 16.67 6.84 -0.86
C ILE A 146 16.94 6.77 -2.37
N ASP A 147 18.15 7.12 -2.82
CA ASP A 147 18.53 7.05 -4.22
C ASP A 147 18.57 5.60 -4.72
N ASP A 148 19.08 4.65 -3.93
CA ASP A 148 19.01 3.22 -4.28
C ASP A 148 17.56 2.74 -4.42
N ALA A 149 16.70 3.14 -3.46
CA ALA A 149 15.31 2.75 -3.45
C ALA A 149 14.53 3.36 -4.63
N LYS A 150 14.86 4.61 -4.99
CA LYS A 150 14.32 5.27 -6.17
C LYS A 150 14.75 4.54 -7.43
N ALA A 151 16.03 4.27 -7.62
CA ALA A 151 16.53 3.55 -8.79
C ALA A 151 15.88 2.16 -8.94
N ALA A 152 15.58 1.50 -7.82
CA ALA A 152 14.93 0.19 -7.80
C ALA A 152 13.42 0.22 -8.10
N LEU A 153 12.74 1.35 -7.92
CA LEU A 153 11.27 1.47 -7.99
C LEU A 153 10.76 2.46 -9.04
N GLU A 154 11.68 3.21 -9.68
CA GLU A 154 11.35 4.24 -10.64
C GLU A 154 10.51 3.70 -11.81
N GLY A 155 9.51 4.47 -12.22
CA GLY A 155 8.55 4.06 -13.24
C GLY A 155 7.33 3.34 -12.67
N GLY A 156 7.35 2.97 -11.38
CA GLY A 156 6.21 2.41 -10.68
C GLY A 156 4.98 3.33 -10.67
N VAL A 157 3.79 2.73 -10.66
CA VAL A 157 2.50 3.43 -10.64
C VAL A 157 1.61 2.88 -9.54
N MET A 158 1.11 3.76 -8.68
CA MET A 158 0.24 3.45 -7.54
C MET A 158 -1.17 3.97 -7.79
N HIS A 159 -2.18 3.19 -7.40
CA HIS A 159 -3.57 3.64 -7.34
C HIS A 159 -4.20 3.15 -6.03
N SER A 160 -5.04 3.98 -5.42
CA SER A 160 -5.64 3.70 -4.12
C SER A 160 -7.13 4.02 -4.12
N ARG A 161 -7.91 3.19 -3.43
CA ARG A 161 -9.36 3.27 -3.28
C ARG A 161 -9.74 3.20 -1.81
N GLN A 162 -10.83 3.86 -1.45
CA GLN A 162 -11.37 3.83 -0.09
C GLN A 162 -12.09 2.50 0.20
N ILE A 163 -11.76 1.84 1.32
CA ILE A 163 -12.51 0.69 1.84
C ILE A 163 -13.58 1.22 2.78
N GLY A 164 -14.84 0.84 2.58
CA GLY A 164 -15.98 1.31 3.38
C GLY A 164 -16.18 2.83 3.37
N ASP A 165 -17.32 3.29 3.84
CA ASP A 165 -17.58 4.72 3.97
C ASP A 165 -16.75 5.32 5.11
N LEU A 166 -16.08 6.43 4.85
CA LEU A 166 -15.39 7.20 5.88
C LEU A 166 -16.25 8.38 6.30
N ARG A 167 -16.56 8.44 7.59
CA ARG A 167 -17.28 9.57 8.20
C ARG A 167 -16.36 10.36 9.10
N ASP A 168 -16.50 11.68 9.08
CA ASP A 168 -15.85 12.55 10.04
C ASP A 168 -16.31 12.17 11.46
N ARG A 169 -15.36 12.04 12.38
CA ARG A 169 -15.63 11.54 13.74
C ARG A 169 -16.31 12.58 14.63
N VAL A 170 -16.23 13.85 14.28
CA VAL A 170 -16.79 14.98 15.03
C VAL A 170 -18.16 15.34 14.50
N THR A 171 -18.31 15.51 13.18
CA THR A 171 -19.56 15.94 12.55
C THR A 171 -20.46 14.76 12.15
N GLY A 172 -19.90 13.57 11.95
CA GLY A 172 -20.63 12.40 11.44
C GLY A 172 -20.90 12.45 9.93
N GLU A 173 -20.49 13.53 9.26
CA GLU A 173 -20.66 13.73 7.83
C GLU A 173 -19.83 12.72 7.04
N LEU A 174 -20.33 12.34 5.86
CA LEU A 174 -19.63 11.44 4.96
C LEU A 174 -18.47 12.21 4.31
N ASP A 175 -17.24 11.87 4.69
CA ASP A 175 -16.01 12.47 4.16
C ASP A 175 -15.59 11.79 2.85
N ARG A 176 -15.68 10.46 2.80
CA ARG A 176 -15.41 9.67 1.58
C ARG A 176 -16.32 8.47 1.44
N VAL A 177 -16.61 8.13 0.20
CA VAL A 177 -17.45 6.96 -0.14
C VAL A 177 -16.57 5.75 -0.39
N HIS A 178 -17.06 4.57 -0.03
CA HIS A 178 -16.44 3.32 -0.44
C HIS A 178 -16.15 3.30 -1.96
N ASN A 179 -14.96 2.81 -2.33
CA ASN A 179 -14.48 2.62 -3.69
C ASN A 179 -14.24 3.93 -4.48
N GLU A 180 -14.35 5.08 -3.82
CA GLU A 180 -13.85 6.34 -4.35
C GLU A 180 -12.31 6.32 -4.42
N PHE A 181 -11.73 7.04 -5.38
CA PHE A 181 -10.30 7.29 -5.42
C PHE A 181 -9.84 7.90 -4.09
N LEU A 182 -8.79 7.32 -3.51
CA LEU A 182 -8.21 7.78 -2.28
C LEU A 182 -6.84 8.41 -2.59
N PRO A 183 -6.70 9.75 -2.53
CA PRO A 183 -5.40 10.38 -2.72
C PRO A 183 -4.41 9.90 -1.64
N PRO A 184 -3.10 9.92 -1.93
CA PRO A 184 -2.10 9.58 -0.93
C PRO A 184 -2.30 10.40 0.34
N CYS A 185 -2.19 9.76 1.50
CA CYS A 185 -2.22 10.53 2.74
C CYS A 185 -0.99 11.45 2.84
N ARG A 186 -1.03 12.45 3.70
CA ARG A 186 0.07 13.40 3.97
C ARG A 186 1.46 12.76 4.03
N THR A 187 1.60 11.57 4.61
CA THR A 187 2.89 10.86 4.60
C THR A 187 3.24 10.30 3.22
N CYS A 188 2.31 9.63 2.56
CA CYS A 188 2.54 9.00 1.26
C CYS A 188 2.76 10.05 0.14
N GLU A 189 2.18 11.25 0.26
CA GLU A 189 2.47 12.40 -0.62
C GLU A 189 3.97 12.74 -0.67
N HIS A 190 4.69 12.57 0.44
CA HIS A 190 6.15 12.76 0.46
C HIS A 190 6.92 11.50 0.06
N VAL A 191 6.45 10.30 0.42
CA VAL A 191 7.17 9.04 0.18
C VAL A 191 7.19 8.68 -1.32
N LEU A 192 6.04 8.74 -2.01
CA LEU A 192 5.93 8.22 -3.38
C LEU A 192 6.86 8.95 -4.37
N PRO A 193 6.93 10.31 -4.39
CA PRO A 193 7.82 11.02 -5.31
C PRO A 193 9.31 10.77 -5.05
N GLN A 194 9.72 10.58 -3.78
CA GLN A 194 11.10 10.25 -3.43
C GLN A 194 11.56 8.92 -4.05
N LEU A 195 10.61 8.01 -4.30
CA LEU A 195 10.86 6.69 -4.88
C LEU A 195 10.61 6.64 -6.40
N GLY A 196 10.30 7.78 -7.04
CA GLY A 196 9.99 7.81 -8.47
C GLY A 196 8.66 7.13 -8.82
N ILE A 197 7.77 6.95 -7.84
CA ILE A 197 6.46 6.33 -8.02
C ILE A 197 5.42 7.40 -8.32
N ARG A 198 4.66 7.21 -9.40
CA ARG A 198 3.56 8.09 -9.79
C ARG A 198 2.23 7.60 -9.25
N VAL A 199 1.35 8.54 -8.94
CA VAL A 199 -0.05 8.23 -8.59
C VAL A 199 -0.89 8.27 -9.86
N HIS A 200 -1.70 7.25 -10.06
CA HIS A 200 -2.76 7.23 -11.05
C HIS A 200 -4.08 7.51 -10.33
N SER A 201 -4.85 8.48 -10.81
CA SER A 201 -6.12 8.94 -10.21
C SER A 201 -7.29 8.66 -11.13
#